data_AF-A0A9D1SBG8-F1
#
_entry.id   AF-A0A9D1SBG8-F1
#
_cell.length_a   1.000
_cell.length_b   1.000
_cell.length_c   1.000
_cell.angle_alpha   90.00
_cell.angle_beta   90.00
_cell.angle_gamma   90.00
#
_symmetry.space_group_name_H-M   'P 1'
#
loop_
_entity.id
_entity.type
_entity.pdbx_description
1 polymer ?
#
loop_
_entity_poly.entity_id
_entity_poly.type
_entity_poly.pdbx_seq_one_letter_code
_entity_poly.pdbx_strand_id
1 'polypeptide(L)'
;MSTYSNDPLGYYAILGLPYNAGDEEIKRSYREQAKRWHPDHNTDPAAVETFQKISVAYDVISDDEQRLIYDLLAQIYLPEKFPDMKALKVYTNRKGQEDVNLRALKLRQVIGRLVSFSDRETSEICNFNEAKSVVLHNSFLNWTLGWWNIPGLAHNIHAIAANYKNVGANRRENLTLLVHNMLAYAQENKPLQASQSGKLALAYADSLQQNLINRFLRRLPQQPVPPLPAWNFSQLKNLQLLIPGILVLILLMGVSTRVMNWREFNKYFAKHDNVTYYQEVRFNSGRSVDDVVVSKVVDIPVDTEDLNRLYHTIEAVNVMYGPDENFDRLTEIKGQTTVRLTGYTPNQIWARIMVDNGEMGFVKMDKLKKGIGRKIPDDSKIYTGLR
;
A
#
# COMPACT_ATOMS: atom_id res chain seq x y z
N MET A 1 30.48 8.41 -2.69
CA MET A 1 30.91 7.01 -2.87
C MET A 1 29.83 6.29 -3.65
N SER A 2 30.10 5.99 -4.93
CA SER A 2 29.21 5.17 -5.77
C SER A 2 29.28 3.73 -5.26
N THR A 3 28.19 3.23 -4.67
CA THR A 3 28.10 1.87 -4.10
C THR A 3 27.31 0.90 -4.99
N TYR A 4 27.27 1.15 -6.30
CA TYR A 4 26.70 0.21 -7.27
C TYR A 4 27.82 -0.44 -8.07
N SER A 5 27.77 -1.77 -8.17
CA SER A 5 28.46 -2.47 -9.24
C SER A 5 27.53 -2.40 -10.46
N ASN A 6 28.02 -1.90 -11.60
CA ASN A 6 27.31 -2.02 -12.88
C ASN A 6 27.23 -3.48 -13.36
N ASP A 7 27.82 -4.40 -12.61
CA ASP A 7 27.88 -5.83 -12.88
C ASP A 7 27.76 -6.63 -11.57
N PRO A 8 26.58 -6.67 -10.92
CA PRO A 8 26.40 -7.25 -9.60
C PRO A 8 26.61 -8.77 -9.56
N LEU A 9 26.32 -9.48 -10.66
CA LEU A 9 26.56 -10.92 -10.80
C LEU A 9 27.90 -11.23 -11.50
N GLY A 10 28.65 -10.21 -11.91
CA GLY A 10 29.95 -10.38 -12.53
C GLY A 10 29.91 -10.93 -13.95
N TYR A 11 28.78 -10.85 -14.68
CA TYR A 11 28.67 -11.42 -16.03
C TYR A 11 29.62 -10.78 -17.04
N TYR A 12 29.76 -9.45 -17.00
CA TYR A 12 30.75 -8.77 -17.85
C TYR A 12 32.17 -9.11 -17.39
N ALA A 13 32.41 -9.14 -16.08
CA ALA A 13 33.72 -9.47 -15.50
C ALA A 13 34.17 -10.90 -15.80
N ILE A 14 33.28 -11.89 -15.73
CA ILE A 14 33.51 -13.29 -16.12
C ILE A 14 33.88 -13.34 -17.60
N LEU A 15 33.22 -12.52 -18.43
CA LEU A 15 33.56 -12.40 -19.83
C LEU A 15 34.75 -11.46 -20.11
N GLY A 16 35.42 -10.91 -19.08
CA GLY A 16 36.56 -10.01 -19.27
C GLY A 16 36.21 -8.75 -20.08
N LEU A 17 34.95 -8.33 -20.04
CA LEU A 17 34.42 -7.22 -20.83
C LEU A 17 34.10 -6.02 -19.95
N PRO A 18 34.19 -4.79 -20.48
CA PRO A 18 33.59 -3.65 -19.84
C PRO A 18 32.06 -3.68 -19.98
N TYR A 19 31.35 -3.03 -19.06
CA TYR A 19 29.88 -2.94 -19.05
C TYR A 19 29.28 -2.42 -20.38
N ASN A 20 29.99 -1.54 -21.08
CA ASN A 20 29.56 -0.96 -22.35
C ASN A 20 30.01 -1.76 -23.59
N ALA A 21 30.46 -3.01 -23.43
CA ALA A 21 30.89 -3.87 -24.54
C ALA A 21 29.80 -4.05 -25.59
N GLY A 22 30.20 -4.01 -26.86
CA GLY A 22 29.29 -4.24 -28.00
C GLY A 22 29.02 -5.72 -28.23
N ASP A 23 27.94 -6.04 -28.97
CA ASP A 23 27.52 -7.43 -29.20
C ASP A 23 28.60 -8.30 -29.87
N GLU A 24 29.36 -7.72 -30.80
CA GLU A 24 30.47 -8.42 -31.47
C GLU A 24 31.66 -8.68 -30.53
N GLU A 25 31.89 -7.79 -29.57
CA GLU A 25 32.92 -7.96 -28.54
C GLU A 25 32.52 -9.07 -27.56
N ILE A 26 31.23 -9.10 -27.17
CA ILE A 26 30.64 -10.15 -26.32
C ILE A 26 30.80 -11.53 -26.97
N LYS A 27 30.39 -11.66 -28.23
CA LYS A 27 30.52 -12.92 -28.98
C LYS A 27 31.98 -13.35 -29.13
N ARG A 28 32.89 -12.41 -29.40
CA ARG A 28 34.31 -12.70 -29.55
C ARG A 28 34.92 -13.21 -28.24
N SER A 29 34.71 -12.48 -27.15
CA SER A 29 35.25 -12.85 -25.85
C SER A 29 34.72 -14.21 -25.39
N TYR A 30 33.41 -14.46 -25.56
CA TYR A 30 32.84 -15.78 -25.24
C TYR A 30 33.54 -16.91 -26.00
N ARG A 31 33.75 -16.77 -27.32
CA ARG A 31 34.43 -17.82 -28.11
C ARG A 31 35.87 -18.06 -27.65
N GLU A 32 36.60 -17.00 -27.34
CA GLU A 32 37.99 -17.10 -26.85
C GLU A 32 38.05 -17.78 -25.48
N GLN A 33 37.16 -17.40 -24.57
CA GLN A 33 37.13 -17.96 -23.22
C GLN A 33 36.56 -19.37 -23.16
N ALA A 34 35.52 -19.66 -23.93
CA ALA A 34 34.98 -21.01 -24.06
C ALA A 34 36.05 -21.98 -24.58
N LYS A 35 36.85 -21.56 -25.58
CA LYS A 35 37.98 -22.37 -26.08
C LYS A 35 39.07 -22.55 -25.02
N ARG A 36 39.39 -21.51 -24.26
CA ARG A 36 40.42 -21.54 -23.21
C ARG A 36 40.05 -22.42 -22.02
N TRP A 37 38.78 -22.41 -21.62
CA TRP A 37 38.28 -23.10 -20.43
C TRP A 37 37.53 -24.40 -20.74
N HIS A 38 37.53 -24.85 -22.01
CA HIS A 38 36.85 -26.09 -22.39
C HIS A 38 37.42 -27.30 -21.62
N PRO A 39 36.58 -28.13 -20.96
CA PRO A 39 37.05 -29.23 -20.13
C PRO A 39 37.82 -30.31 -20.91
N ASP A 40 37.54 -30.47 -22.20
CA ASP A 40 38.26 -31.46 -23.04
C ASP A 40 39.74 -31.11 -23.30
N HIS A 41 40.13 -29.85 -23.11
CA HIS A 41 41.48 -29.38 -23.44
C HIS A 41 42.18 -28.68 -22.29
N ASN A 42 41.45 -28.26 -21.25
CA ASN A 42 41.99 -27.59 -20.08
C ASN A 42 41.91 -28.52 -18.86
N THR A 43 43.08 -28.92 -18.35
CA THR A 43 43.22 -29.82 -17.20
C THR A 43 43.15 -29.13 -15.84
N ASP A 44 42.95 -27.80 -15.79
CA ASP A 44 42.78 -27.07 -14.55
C ASP A 44 41.53 -27.58 -13.80
N PRO A 45 41.61 -27.93 -12.50
CA PRO A 45 40.45 -28.35 -11.72
C PRO A 45 39.27 -27.36 -11.75
N ALA A 46 39.54 -26.07 -11.95
CA ALA A 46 38.53 -25.02 -12.05
C ALA A 46 37.94 -24.84 -13.45
N ALA A 47 38.40 -25.59 -14.46
CA ALA A 47 37.98 -25.39 -15.86
C ALA A 47 36.47 -25.62 -16.07
N VAL A 48 35.92 -26.70 -15.50
CA VAL A 48 34.48 -27.01 -15.60
C VAL A 48 33.64 -25.89 -14.99
N GLU A 49 33.98 -25.45 -13.76
CA GLU A 49 33.24 -24.40 -13.06
C GLU A 49 33.33 -23.06 -13.80
N THR A 50 34.52 -22.71 -14.30
CA THR A 50 34.73 -21.46 -15.03
C THR A 50 34.01 -21.47 -16.37
N PHE A 51 34.04 -22.59 -17.09
CA PHE A 51 33.29 -22.76 -18.34
C PHE A 51 31.77 -22.60 -18.12
N GLN A 52 31.22 -23.20 -17.06
CA GLN A 52 29.81 -23.04 -16.70
C GLN A 52 29.46 -21.57 -16.41
N LYS A 53 30.31 -20.86 -15.65
CA LYS A 53 30.14 -19.42 -15.38
C LYS A 53 30.15 -18.60 -16.67
N ILE A 54 31.07 -18.89 -17.58
CA ILE A 54 31.18 -18.23 -18.89
C ILE A 54 29.90 -18.46 -19.72
N SER A 55 29.40 -19.69 -19.77
CA SER A 55 28.15 -20.01 -20.47
C SER A 55 26.96 -19.25 -19.89
N VAL A 56 26.78 -19.28 -18.57
CA VAL A 56 25.67 -18.57 -17.89
C VAL A 56 25.75 -17.06 -18.11
N ALA A 57 26.94 -16.47 -18.00
CA ALA A 57 27.13 -15.04 -18.24
C ALA A 57 26.77 -14.68 -19.69
N TYR A 58 27.25 -15.45 -20.66
CA TYR A 58 26.98 -15.24 -22.07
C TYR A 58 25.49 -15.42 -22.40
N ASP A 59 24.82 -16.42 -21.85
CA ASP A 59 23.38 -16.66 -22.08
C ASP A 59 22.53 -15.44 -21.71
N VAL A 60 22.89 -14.72 -20.64
CA VAL A 60 22.19 -13.52 -20.20
C VAL A 60 22.57 -12.29 -21.03
N ILE A 61 23.87 -12.02 -21.21
CA ILE A 61 24.29 -10.75 -21.83
C ILE A 61 24.36 -10.78 -23.36
N SER A 62 24.24 -11.95 -23.99
CA SER A 62 24.19 -12.08 -25.45
C SER A 62 22.81 -11.80 -26.04
N ASP A 63 21.75 -11.98 -25.25
CA ASP A 63 20.38 -11.63 -25.62
C ASP A 63 20.08 -10.18 -25.23
N ASP A 64 19.71 -9.34 -26.21
CA ASP A 64 19.54 -7.89 -26.01
C ASP A 64 18.33 -7.55 -25.09
N GLU A 65 17.37 -8.46 -24.90
CA GLU A 65 16.30 -8.27 -23.91
C GLU A 65 16.75 -8.65 -22.50
N GLN A 66 17.34 -9.84 -22.33
CA GLN A 66 17.86 -10.29 -21.03
C GLN A 66 18.98 -9.39 -20.52
N ARG A 67 19.88 -8.95 -21.40
CA ARG A 67 20.92 -7.96 -21.09
C ARG A 67 20.32 -6.65 -20.59
N LEU A 68 19.28 -6.15 -21.25
CA LEU A 68 18.61 -4.91 -20.82
C LEU A 68 17.96 -5.06 -19.45
N ILE A 69 17.34 -6.20 -19.15
CA ILE A 69 16.77 -6.50 -17.83
C ILE A 69 17.88 -6.59 -16.78
N TYR A 70 18.99 -7.26 -17.10
CA TYR A 70 20.16 -7.36 -16.21
C TYR A 70 20.71 -5.97 -15.88
N ASP A 71 20.95 -5.16 -16.90
CA ASP A 71 21.49 -3.81 -16.76
C ASP A 71 20.54 -2.92 -15.94
N LEU A 72 19.22 -3.01 -16.15
CA LEU A 72 18.22 -2.28 -15.36
C LEU A 72 18.26 -2.67 -13.88
N LEU A 73 18.30 -3.98 -13.59
CA LEU A 73 18.38 -4.49 -12.21
C LEU A 73 19.71 -4.10 -11.55
N ALA A 74 20.81 -4.14 -12.30
CA ALA A 74 22.13 -3.71 -11.83
C ALA A 74 22.17 -2.24 -11.39
N GLN A 75 21.38 -1.38 -12.04
CA GLN A 75 21.29 0.03 -11.67
C GLN A 75 20.46 0.31 -10.40
N ILE A 76 19.67 -0.65 -9.91
CA ILE A 76 18.73 -0.43 -8.80
C ILE A 76 18.93 -1.35 -7.59
N TYR A 77 19.61 -2.49 -7.76
CA TYR A 77 19.90 -3.45 -6.70
C TYR A 77 21.38 -3.45 -6.32
N LEU A 78 21.64 -3.80 -5.05
CA LEU A 78 22.97 -4.17 -4.59
C LEU A 78 23.23 -5.65 -4.90
N PRO A 79 24.48 -6.09 -5.07
CA PRO A 79 24.81 -7.49 -5.33
C PRO A 79 24.18 -8.46 -4.32
N GLU A 80 24.16 -8.10 -3.04
CA GLU A 80 23.63 -8.96 -1.97
C GLU A 80 22.09 -9.06 -1.97
N LYS A 81 21.42 -8.17 -2.70
CA LYS A 81 19.95 -8.11 -2.83
C LYS A 81 19.49 -8.31 -4.27
N PHE A 82 20.36 -8.79 -5.15
CA PHE A 82 20.02 -8.96 -6.56
C PHE A 82 18.93 -10.04 -6.70
N PRO A 83 17.79 -9.75 -7.35
CA PRO A 83 16.67 -10.67 -7.43
C PRO A 83 16.87 -11.73 -8.51
N ASP A 84 16.06 -12.80 -8.46
CA ASP A 84 15.92 -13.71 -9.60
C ASP A 84 15.25 -12.95 -10.77
N MET A 85 16.01 -12.75 -11.84
CA MET A 85 15.58 -11.98 -13.01
C MET A 85 14.37 -12.59 -13.70
N LYS A 86 14.12 -13.90 -13.59
CA LYS A 86 13.04 -14.60 -14.29
C LYS A 86 11.77 -14.76 -13.46
N ALA A 87 11.82 -14.41 -12.17
CA ALA A 87 10.74 -14.62 -11.22
C ALA A 87 10.51 -13.36 -10.34
N LEU A 88 10.43 -12.19 -10.98
CA LEU A 88 10.18 -10.94 -10.26
C LEU A 88 8.74 -10.90 -9.77
N LYS A 89 8.55 -10.63 -8.48
CA LYS A 89 7.23 -10.44 -7.88
C LYS A 89 6.90 -8.97 -7.73
N VAL A 90 5.71 -8.55 -8.18
CA VAL A 90 5.22 -7.18 -8.02
C VAL A 90 5.17 -6.80 -6.52
N TYR A 91 5.75 -5.66 -6.16
CA TYR A 91 5.57 -5.06 -4.85
C TYR A 91 4.15 -4.53 -4.70
N THR A 92 3.53 -4.84 -3.57
CA THR A 92 2.15 -4.47 -3.23
C THR A 92 2.11 -3.50 -2.05
N ASN A 93 0.94 -2.90 -1.81
CA ASN A 93 0.72 -2.06 -0.63
C ASN A 93 0.62 -2.90 0.66
N ARG A 94 0.38 -2.23 1.79
CA ARG A 94 0.21 -2.85 3.12
C ARG A 94 -0.95 -3.87 3.20
N LYS A 95 -1.89 -3.83 2.25
CA LYS A 95 -3.04 -4.74 2.15
C LYS A 95 -2.82 -5.87 1.13
N GLY A 96 -1.62 -5.99 0.56
CA GLY A 96 -1.31 -6.98 -0.47
C GLY A 96 -1.88 -6.65 -1.85
N GLN A 97 -2.33 -5.41 -2.07
CA GLN A 97 -2.94 -4.96 -3.32
C GLN A 97 -1.90 -4.32 -4.25
N GLU A 98 -1.99 -4.65 -5.53
CA GLU A 98 -1.21 -4.01 -6.59
C GLU A 98 -1.68 -2.57 -6.80
N ASP A 99 -0.73 -1.63 -6.89
CA ASP A 99 -1.01 -0.24 -7.21
C ASP A 99 0.22 0.36 -7.91
N VAL A 100 0.02 1.06 -9.02
CA VAL A 100 1.11 1.73 -9.75
C VAL A 100 1.57 3.02 -9.05
N ASN A 101 0.77 3.53 -8.11
CA ASN A 101 1.03 4.74 -7.35
C ASN A 101 1.82 4.51 -6.04
N LEU A 102 2.43 3.34 -5.88
CA LEU A 102 3.21 3.02 -4.69
C LEU A 102 4.52 3.79 -4.63
N ARG A 103 4.91 4.23 -3.44
CA ARG A 103 6.24 4.78 -3.13
C ARG A 103 6.74 4.22 -1.82
N ALA A 104 8.06 4.19 -1.69
CA ALA A 104 8.75 3.92 -0.45
C ALA A 104 8.77 5.17 0.43
N LEU A 105 8.30 5.02 1.65
CA LEU A 105 8.27 6.05 2.68
C LEU A 105 9.11 5.60 3.87
N LYS A 106 10.30 6.17 3.99
CA LYS A 106 11.15 6.04 5.17
C LYS A 106 10.82 7.09 6.21
N LEU A 107 10.60 6.66 7.44
CA LEU A 107 10.37 7.51 8.61
C LEU A 107 11.17 6.99 9.79
N ARG A 108 11.65 7.89 10.64
CA ARG A 108 12.29 7.57 11.91
C ARG A 108 11.30 7.72 13.05
N GLN A 109 11.23 6.72 13.91
CA GLN A 109 10.30 6.66 15.02
C GLN A 109 11.09 6.55 16.32
N VAL A 110 10.82 7.46 17.25
CA VAL A 110 11.43 7.46 18.58
C VAL A 110 10.36 7.33 19.64
N ILE A 111 10.47 6.31 20.48
CA ILE A 111 9.60 6.08 21.63
C ILE A 111 10.46 6.05 22.88
N GLY A 112 10.28 7.03 23.76
CA GLY A 112 10.84 7.04 25.10
C GLY A 112 10.03 6.18 26.06
N ARG A 113 10.74 5.53 26.98
CA ARG A 113 10.24 4.84 28.17
C ARG A 113 10.99 5.39 29.39
N LEU A 114 10.47 5.14 30.59
CA LEU A 114 11.02 5.64 31.85
C LEU A 114 12.55 5.44 31.99
N VAL A 115 13.10 4.31 31.53
CA VAL A 115 14.53 3.95 31.70
C VAL A 115 15.25 3.74 30.36
N SER A 116 14.55 3.69 29.23
CA SER A 116 15.13 3.37 27.92
C SER A 116 14.41 4.09 26.80
N PHE A 117 14.97 4.10 25.59
CA PHE A 117 14.27 4.57 24.40
C PHE A 117 14.47 3.58 23.25
N SER A 118 13.53 3.61 22.31
CA SER A 118 13.63 2.90 21.04
C SER A 118 13.72 3.93 19.93
N ASP A 119 14.68 3.78 19.05
CA ASP A 119 14.86 4.57 17.84
C ASP A 119 14.93 3.61 16.65
N ARG A 120 13.96 3.70 15.74
CA ARG A 120 13.80 2.78 14.61
C ARG A 120 13.54 3.56 13.33
N GLU A 121 14.22 3.20 12.26
CA GLU A 121 13.82 3.60 10.91
C GLU A 121 12.82 2.57 10.38
N THR A 122 11.63 3.03 9.99
CA THR A 122 10.63 2.23 9.30
C THR A 122 10.64 2.57 7.82
N SER A 123 10.44 1.55 6.97
CA SER A 123 10.33 1.71 5.52
C SER A 123 9.04 1.06 5.08
N GLU A 124 8.09 1.88 4.63
CA GLU A 124 6.76 1.44 4.22
C GLU A 124 6.58 1.60 2.71
N ILE A 125 6.02 0.60 2.03
CA ILE A 125 5.54 0.73 0.65
C ILE A 125 4.04 1.01 0.71
N CYS A 126 3.64 2.17 0.23
CA CYS A 126 2.26 2.63 0.37
C CYS A 126 1.86 3.54 -0.79
N ASN A 127 0.55 3.68 -1.03
CA ASN A 127 0.03 4.71 -1.93
C ASN A 127 -0.10 6.05 -1.19
N PHE A 128 -0.43 7.11 -1.92
CA PHE A 128 -0.50 8.46 -1.35
C PHE A 128 -1.52 8.59 -0.20
N ASN A 129 -2.64 7.86 -0.25
CA ASN A 129 -3.65 7.91 0.80
C ASN A 129 -3.19 7.24 2.08
N GLU A 130 -2.56 6.09 1.96
CA GLU A 130 -1.91 5.38 3.06
C GLU A 130 -0.72 6.16 3.63
N ALA A 131 0.06 6.84 2.78
CA ALA A 131 1.18 7.66 3.23
C ALA A 131 0.75 8.77 4.20
N LYS A 132 -0.43 9.38 4.00
CA LYS A 132 -0.97 10.40 4.92
C LYS A 132 -1.18 9.84 6.32
N SER A 133 -1.76 8.64 6.45
CA SER A 133 -2.01 8.03 7.76
C SER A 133 -0.70 7.57 8.43
N VAL A 134 0.23 7.02 7.65
CA VAL A 134 1.56 6.62 8.13
C VAL A 134 2.36 7.81 8.66
N VAL A 135 2.41 8.92 7.90
CA VAL A 135 3.07 10.17 8.32
C VAL A 135 2.47 10.72 9.61
N LEU A 136 1.13 10.81 9.67
CA LEU A 136 0.45 11.37 10.83
C LEU A 136 0.67 10.51 12.08
N HIS A 137 0.56 9.19 11.95
CA HIS A 137 0.79 8.26 13.05
C HIS A 137 2.22 8.35 13.59
N ASN A 138 3.22 8.40 12.71
CA ASN A 138 4.61 8.56 13.12
C ASN A 138 4.86 9.92 13.80
N SER A 139 4.34 11.01 13.24
CA SER A 139 4.40 12.35 13.85
C SER A 139 3.78 12.34 15.25
N PHE A 140 2.63 11.69 15.42
CA PHE A 140 1.97 11.56 16.72
C PHE A 140 2.89 10.87 17.73
N LEU A 141 3.48 9.73 17.38
CA LEU A 141 4.34 8.97 18.30
C LEU A 141 5.59 9.77 18.70
N ASN A 142 6.26 10.42 17.75
CA ASN A 142 7.45 11.22 18.07
C ASN A 142 7.08 12.41 18.97
N TRP A 143 5.98 13.12 18.69
CA TRP A 143 5.58 14.30 19.46
C TRP A 143 4.92 13.99 20.80
N THR A 144 4.43 12.78 21.03
CA THR A 144 3.77 12.41 22.30
C THR A 144 4.60 11.45 23.14
N LEU A 145 5.30 10.50 22.53
CA LEU A 145 6.04 9.43 23.22
C LEU A 145 7.56 9.58 23.11
N GLY A 146 8.08 10.41 22.22
CA GLY A 146 9.53 10.54 22.03
C GLY A 146 10.26 11.28 23.16
N TRP A 147 9.55 11.95 24.07
CA TRP A 147 10.13 12.87 25.07
C TRP A 147 10.38 12.27 26.46
N TRP A 148 9.89 11.06 26.74
CA TRP A 148 9.89 10.47 28.10
C TRP A 148 11.24 9.91 28.57
N ASN A 149 12.36 10.25 27.91
CA ASN A 149 13.70 9.79 28.24
C ASN A 149 14.75 10.84 27.85
N ILE A 150 15.62 11.28 28.79
CA ILE A 150 16.59 12.37 28.57
C ILE A 150 17.58 12.06 27.41
N PRO A 151 18.28 10.90 27.39
CA PRO A 151 19.10 10.52 26.23
C PRO A 151 18.32 10.46 24.90
N GLY A 152 17.06 10.02 24.94
CA GLY A 152 16.17 9.93 23.78
C GLY A 152 15.72 11.28 23.21
N LEU A 153 15.87 12.40 23.94
CA LEU A 153 15.45 13.73 23.48
C LEU A 153 16.16 14.16 22.20
N ALA A 154 17.49 14.04 22.17
CA ALA A 154 18.28 14.41 21.00
C ALA A 154 17.94 13.55 19.78
N HIS A 155 17.72 12.25 20.01
CA HIS A 155 17.26 11.32 18.97
C HIS A 155 15.88 11.69 18.42
N ASN A 156 14.93 12.06 19.29
CA ASN A 156 13.59 12.45 18.88
C ASN A 156 13.59 13.76 18.07
N ILE A 157 14.37 14.76 18.51
CA ILE A 157 14.56 16.02 17.76
C ILE A 157 15.14 15.71 16.37
N HIS A 158 16.17 14.88 16.31
CA HIS A 158 16.77 14.45 15.05
C HIS A 158 15.75 13.71 14.18
N ALA A 159 14.94 12.81 14.75
CA ALA A 159 13.93 12.05 14.01
C ALA A 159 12.84 12.96 13.42
N ILE A 160 12.31 13.92 14.20
CA ILE A 160 11.31 14.88 13.72
C ILE A 160 11.87 15.74 12.57
N ALA A 161 13.08 16.28 12.76
CA ALA A 161 13.74 17.08 11.73
C ALA A 161 14.04 16.26 10.46
N ALA A 162 14.53 15.03 10.63
CA ALA A 162 14.80 14.10 9.53
C ALA A 162 13.52 13.74 8.78
N ASN A 163 12.43 13.43 9.49
CA ASN A 163 11.14 13.11 8.87
C ASN A 163 10.60 14.29 8.06
N TYR A 164 10.61 15.50 8.62
CA TYR A 164 10.15 16.67 7.89
C TYR A 164 11.00 16.96 6.63
N LYS A 165 12.33 16.90 6.76
CA LYS A 165 13.25 17.19 5.66
C LYS A 165 13.21 16.13 4.56
N ASN A 166 13.14 14.85 4.96
CA ASN A 166 13.35 13.71 4.07
C ASN A 166 12.04 13.07 3.57
N VAL A 167 10.86 13.53 4.01
CA VAL A 167 9.58 13.13 3.38
C VAL A 167 9.63 13.49 1.89
N GLY A 168 9.65 12.45 1.05
CA GLY A 168 9.79 12.54 -0.40
C GLY A 168 11.22 12.48 -0.94
N ALA A 169 12.24 12.36 -0.08
CA ALA A 169 13.64 12.28 -0.49
C ALA A 169 14.11 10.83 -0.82
N ASN A 170 13.23 9.83 -0.74
CA ASN A 170 13.53 8.40 -0.97
C ASN A 170 13.68 8.08 -2.46
N ARG A 171 14.52 8.82 -3.18
CA ARG A 171 14.65 8.71 -4.65
C ARG A 171 15.10 7.32 -5.08
N ARG A 172 16.10 6.76 -4.38
CA ARG A 172 16.67 5.45 -4.69
C ARG A 172 15.65 4.34 -4.49
N GLU A 173 14.98 4.32 -3.35
CA GLU A 173 13.99 3.29 -3.02
C GLU A 173 12.77 3.37 -3.93
N ASN A 174 12.33 4.59 -4.27
CA ASN A 174 11.26 4.78 -5.25
C ASN A 174 11.65 4.31 -6.65
N LEU A 175 12.89 4.59 -7.07
CA LEU A 175 13.40 4.09 -8.34
C LEU A 175 13.44 2.56 -8.35
N THR A 176 14.04 1.94 -7.32
CA THR A 176 14.11 0.47 -7.22
C THR A 176 12.71 -0.15 -7.26
N LEU A 177 11.78 0.37 -6.46
CA LEU A 177 10.38 -0.09 -6.43
C LEU A 177 9.72 -0.02 -7.82
N LEU A 178 9.83 1.13 -8.49
CA LEU A 178 9.11 1.38 -9.74
C LEU A 178 9.72 0.65 -10.94
N VAL A 179 11.05 0.55 -11.01
CA VAL A 179 11.73 -0.23 -12.07
C VAL A 179 11.50 -1.73 -11.83
N HIS A 180 11.57 -2.21 -10.58
CA HIS A 180 11.23 -3.60 -10.27
C HIS A 180 9.80 -3.94 -10.65
N ASN A 181 8.82 -3.12 -10.26
CA ASN A 181 7.42 -3.33 -10.65
C ASN A 181 7.22 -3.23 -12.16
N MET A 182 7.92 -2.33 -12.86
CA MET A 182 7.88 -2.26 -14.32
C MET A 182 8.27 -3.60 -14.95
N LEU A 183 9.37 -4.19 -14.51
CA LEU A 183 9.86 -5.48 -15.01
C LEU A 183 8.94 -6.64 -14.61
N ALA A 184 8.48 -6.68 -13.35
CA ALA A 184 7.57 -7.70 -12.86
C ALA A 184 6.22 -7.68 -13.60
N TYR A 185 5.64 -6.50 -13.82
CA TYR A 185 4.42 -6.35 -14.62
C TYR A 185 4.61 -6.82 -16.06
N ALA A 186 5.78 -6.59 -16.66
CA ALA A 186 6.07 -7.09 -17.99
C ALA A 186 6.11 -8.63 -18.02
N GLN A 187 6.71 -9.28 -17.01
CA GLN A 187 6.72 -10.74 -16.88
C GLN A 187 5.32 -11.33 -16.69
N GLU A 188 4.43 -10.60 -16.01
CA GLU A 188 3.02 -10.98 -15.82
C GLU A 188 2.11 -10.61 -17.01
N ASN A 189 2.67 -10.18 -18.14
CA ASN A 189 1.93 -9.76 -19.33
C ASN A 189 0.93 -8.61 -19.04
N LYS A 190 1.31 -7.67 -18.18
CA LYS A 190 0.56 -6.44 -17.80
C LYS A 190 1.24 -5.18 -18.37
N PRO A 191 1.22 -4.96 -19.71
CA PRO A 191 2.02 -3.94 -20.37
C PRO A 191 1.63 -2.49 -20.02
N LEU A 192 0.35 -2.25 -19.69
CA LEU A 192 -0.12 -0.93 -19.26
C LEU A 192 0.50 -0.53 -17.92
N GLN A 193 0.43 -1.42 -16.93
CA GLN A 193 1.00 -1.21 -15.59
C GLN A 193 2.53 -1.11 -15.66
N ALA A 194 3.17 -1.95 -16.48
CA ALA A 194 4.60 -1.84 -16.75
C ALA A 194 4.96 -0.45 -17.30
N SER A 195 4.22 0.02 -18.30
CA SER A 195 4.41 1.34 -18.89
C SER A 195 4.19 2.48 -17.91
N GLN A 196 3.17 2.39 -17.05
CA GLN A 196 2.90 3.38 -16.00
C GLN A 196 4.03 3.42 -14.97
N SER A 197 4.45 2.27 -14.46
CA SER A 197 5.52 2.16 -13.47
C SER A 197 6.85 2.68 -14.02
N GLY A 198 7.20 2.31 -15.26
CA GLY A 198 8.41 2.80 -15.91
C GLY A 198 8.40 4.32 -16.14
N LYS A 199 7.28 4.88 -16.60
CA LYS A 199 7.16 6.35 -16.76
C LYS A 199 7.26 7.09 -15.42
N LEU A 200 6.70 6.53 -14.35
CA LEU A 200 6.84 7.08 -12.99
C LEU A 200 8.29 6.99 -12.49
N ALA A 201 9.01 5.92 -12.83
CA ALA A 201 10.41 5.72 -12.44
C ALA A 201 11.34 6.80 -13.02
N LEU A 202 11.04 7.33 -14.22
CA LEU A 202 11.84 8.37 -14.88
C LEU A 202 12.01 9.64 -14.02
N ALA A 203 11.03 9.97 -13.16
CA ALA A 203 11.13 11.13 -12.27
C ALA A 203 12.21 10.96 -11.18
N TYR A 204 12.62 9.72 -10.89
CA TYR A 204 13.62 9.40 -9.86
C TYR A 204 15.00 9.08 -10.46
N ALA A 205 15.01 8.59 -11.70
CA ALA A 205 16.18 8.11 -12.43
C ALA A 205 17.17 9.22 -12.84
N ASP A 206 18.46 8.88 -12.83
CA ASP A 206 19.53 9.66 -13.50
C ASP A 206 19.55 9.42 -15.02
N SER A 207 20.48 10.06 -15.74
CA SER A 207 20.54 9.99 -17.21
C SER A 207 20.77 8.57 -17.75
N LEU A 208 21.60 7.76 -17.08
CA LEU A 208 21.89 6.38 -17.51
C LEU A 208 20.65 5.51 -17.31
N GLN A 209 20.07 5.59 -16.11
CA GLN A 209 18.85 4.88 -15.75
C GLN A 209 17.68 5.26 -16.65
N GLN A 210 17.50 6.54 -16.96
CA GLN A 210 16.47 7.02 -17.89
C GLN A 210 16.66 6.42 -19.29
N ASN A 211 17.90 6.29 -19.78
CA ASN A 211 18.16 5.67 -21.08
C ASN A 211 17.70 4.21 -21.10
N LEU A 212 18.09 3.42 -20.09
CA LEU A 212 17.72 2.01 -19.97
C LEU A 212 16.19 1.83 -19.84
N ILE A 213 15.54 2.62 -18.97
CA ILE A 213 14.09 2.59 -18.79
C ILE A 213 13.39 2.89 -20.11
N ASN A 214 13.82 3.94 -20.83
CA ASN A 214 13.21 4.30 -22.12
C ASN A 214 13.44 3.24 -23.20
N ARG A 215 14.61 2.58 -23.23
CA ARG A 215 14.85 1.44 -24.13
C ARG A 215 13.86 0.31 -23.86
N PHE A 216 13.60 -0.01 -22.59
CA PHE A 216 12.64 -1.04 -22.22
C PHE A 216 11.20 -0.65 -22.56
N LEU A 217 10.79 0.58 -22.24
CA LEU A 217 9.45 1.10 -22.54
C LEU A 217 9.11 1.10 -24.04
N ARG A 218 10.11 1.26 -24.93
CA ARG A 218 9.91 1.19 -26.39
C ARG A 218 9.61 -0.22 -26.88
N ARG A 219 10.02 -1.26 -26.14
CA ARG A 219 9.74 -2.67 -26.48
C ARG A 219 8.34 -3.11 -26.05
N LEU A 220 7.77 -2.45 -25.05
CA LEU A 220 6.42 -2.75 -24.60
C LEU A 220 5.39 -2.41 -25.70
N PRO A 221 4.26 -3.15 -25.76
CA PRO A 221 3.12 -2.78 -26.58
C PRO A 221 2.70 -1.33 -26.32
N GLN A 222 2.67 -0.52 -27.37
CA GLN A 222 2.34 0.89 -27.24
C GLN A 222 0.85 1.07 -26.95
N GLN A 223 0.54 1.67 -25.81
CA GLN A 223 -0.83 1.92 -25.34
C GLN A 223 -0.96 3.35 -24.80
N PRO A 224 -2.13 4.00 -24.95
CA PRO A 224 -2.37 5.30 -24.35
C PRO A 224 -2.28 5.17 -22.83
N VAL A 225 -1.30 5.82 -22.22
CA VAL A 225 -1.12 5.82 -20.78
C VAL A 225 -1.96 6.95 -20.17
N PRO A 226 -2.90 6.65 -19.25
CA PRO A 226 -3.69 7.69 -18.60
C PRO A 226 -2.79 8.59 -17.74
N PRO A 227 -3.27 9.79 -17.32
CA PRO A 227 -2.52 10.69 -16.47
C PRO A 227 -1.95 9.98 -15.25
N LEU A 228 -0.63 10.13 -15.05
CA LEU A 228 0.07 9.45 -13.98
C LEU A 228 -0.17 10.16 -12.64
N PRO A 229 -0.42 9.42 -11.55
CA PRO A 229 -0.63 10.02 -10.24
C PRO A 229 0.67 10.64 -9.74
N ALA A 230 0.62 11.93 -9.38
CA ALA A 230 1.73 12.65 -8.79
C ALA A 230 1.53 12.79 -7.28
N TRP A 231 2.56 12.43 -6.51
CA TRP A 231 2.54 12.61 -5.06
C TRP A 231 2.76 14.07 -4.68
N ASN A 232 1.85 14.63 -3.88
CA ASN A 232 2.04 15.94 -3.28
C ASN A 232 2.85 15.82 -1.99
N PHE A 233 4.18 15.85 -2.10
CA PHE A 233 5.07 15.74 -0.93
C PHE A 233 4.96 16.94 0.02
N SER A 234 4.57 18.12 -0.48
CA SER A 234 4.33 19.29 0.37
C SER A 234 3.16 19.06 1.33
N GLN A 235 2.11 18.38 0.87
CA GLN A 235 1.00 17.97 1.73
C GLN A 235 1.47 17.02 2.84
N LEU A 236 2.33 16.05 2.53
CA LEU A 236 2.89 15.14 3.53
C LEU A 236 3.79 15.87 4.53
N LYS A 237 4.58 16.86 4.08
CA LYS A 237 5.37 17.72 4.98
C LYS A 237 4.49 18.52 5.93
N ASN A 238 3.39 19.08 5.43
CA ASN A 238 2.44 19.83 6.28
C ASN A 238 1.77 18.93 7.33
N LEU A 239 1.50 17.65 7.00
CA LEU A 239 0.95 16.71 7.98
C LEU A 239 1.88 16.42 9.16
N GLN A 240 3.21 16.48 8.97
CA GLN A 240 4.19 16.39 10.07
C GLN A 240 4.06 17.55 11.08
N LEU A 241 3.47 18.67 10.68
CA LEU A 241 3.30 19.87 11.51
C LEU A 241 1.94 19.93 12.22
N LEU A 242 1.02 19.03 11.89
CA LEU A 242 -0.35 19.06 12.43
C LEU A 242 -0.36 18.77 13.93
N ILE A 243 0.31 17.70 14.37
CA ILE A 243 0.39 17.33 15.79
C ILE A 243 1.06 18.42 16.64
N PRO A 244 2.27 18.92 16.32
CA PRO A 244 2.87 19.99 17.12
C PRO A 244 2.03 21.28 17.11
N GLY A 245 1.36 21.61 15.99
CA GLY A 245 0.43 22.74 15.94
C GLY A 245 -0.72 22.60 16.92
N ILE A 246 -1.33 21.41 17.02
CA ILE A 246 -2.38 21.12 18.00
C ILE A 246 -1.85 21.24 19.44
N LEU A 247 -0.65 20.70 19.72
CA LEU A 247 -0.05 20.78 21.06
C LEU A 247 0.21 22.24 21.48
N VAL A 248 0.69 23.08 20.56
CA VAL A 248 0.88 24.52 20.79
C VAL A 248 -0.46 25.21 21.03
N LEU A 249 -1.50 24.90 20.24
CA LEU A 249 -2.85 25.46 20.45
C LEU A 249 -3.43 25.09 21.81
N ILE A 250 -3.28 23.83 22.25
CA ILE A 250 -3.71 23.38 23.59
C ILE A 250 -2.98 24.17 24.68
N LEU A 251 -1.67 24.36 24.54
CA LEU A 251 -0.86 25.13 25.48
C LEU A 251 -1.27 26.61 25.53
N LEU A 252 -1.56 27.22 24.37
CA LEU A 252 -2.00 28.62 24.27
C LEU A 252 -3.43 28.85 24.77
N MET A 253 -4.33 27.89 24.59
CA MET A 253 -5.73 28.01 25.03
C MET A 253 -5.90 27.84 26.55
N GLY A 254 -4.85 27.45 27.28
CA GLY A 254 -4.90 27.31 28.74
C GLY A 254 -5.97 26.32 29.22
N VAL A 255 -6.34 25.33 28.39
CA VAL A 255 -7.46 24.43 28.67
C VAL A 255 -7.03 23.29 29.58
N SER A 256 -7.55 23.37 30.80
CA SER A 256 -7.83 22.32 31.77
C SER A 256 -8.00 20.92 31.16
N THR A 257 -7.40 19.93 31.82
CA THR A 257 -7.21 18.53 31.44
C THR A 257 -8.48 17.77 31.03
N ARG A 258 -8.98 17.97 29.81
CA ARG A 258 -9.71 16.93 29.07
C ARG A 258 -8.84 16.46 27.92
N VAL A 259 -7.89 15.61 28.28
CA VAL A 259 -7.04 14.85 27.37
C VAL A 259 -7.92 14.14 26.35
N MET A 260 -7.73 14.49 25.08
CA MET A 260 -8.39 13.83 23.95
C MET A 260 -8.03 12.34 24.00
N ASN A 261 -9.02 11.48 24.28
CA ASN A 261 -8.81 10.04 24.44
C ASN A 261 -8.52 9.41 23.06
N TRP A 262 -7.56 8.49 22.99
CA TRP A 262 -7.06 7.87 21.75
C TRP A 262 -8.17 7.26 20.86
N ARG A 263 -9.25 6.77 21.48
CA ARG A 263 -10.45 6.28 20.76
C ARG A 263 -11.17 7.36 19.96
N GLU A 264 -11.22 8.60 20.44
CA GLU A 264 -11.91 9.72 19.79
C GLU A 264 -11.09 10.29 18.62
N PHE A 265 -9.77 10.39 18.78
CA PHE A 265 -8.87 10.81 17.71
C PHE A 265 -8.83 9.79 16.55
N ASN A 266 -8.77 8.49 16.87
CA ASN A 266 -8.86 7.45 15.85
C ASN A 266 -10.21 7.45 15.12
N LYS A 267 -11.33 7.82 15.76
CA LYS A 267 -12.62 7.98 15.05
C LYS A 267 -12.62 9.12 14.02
N TYR A 268 -11.79 10.17 14.22
CA TYR A 268 -11.70 11.32 13.32
C TYR A 268 -10.80 11.04 12.10
N PHE A 269 -9.80 10.18 12.26
CA PHE A 269 -8.85 9.77 11.21
C PHE A 269 -9.17 8.41 10.58
N ALA A 270 -9.98 7.57 11.24
CA ALA A 270 -10.62 6.41 10.63
C ALA A 270 -11.80 6.89 9.80
N LYS A 271 -11.52 7.50 8.65
CA LYS A 271 -12.51 7.67 7.61
C LYS A 271 -12.05 6.92 6.35
N HIS A 272 -12.81 5.86 6.08
CA HIS A 272 -12.85 5.00 4.89
C HIS A 272 -11.96 3.75 4.90
N ASP A 273 -12.09 2.91 5.93
CA ASP A 273 -12.03 1.46 5.69
C ASP A 273 -13.45 1.01 5.30
N ASN A 274 -13.66 0.84 4.00
CA ASN A 274 -14.87 0.22 3.46
C ASN A 274 -14.78 -1.27 3.80
N VAL A 275 -15.67 -1.77 4.67
CA VAL A 275 -15.77 -3.20 4.96
C VAL A 275 -16.52 -3.84 3.79
N THR A 276 -15.79 -4.57 2.96
CA THR A 276 -16.36 -5.45 1.93
C THR A 276 -16.80 -6.74 2.64
N TYR A 277 -18.10 -7.02 2.66
CA TYR A 277 -18.59 -8.32 3.13
C TYR A 277 -18.53 -9.31 1.97
N TYR A 278 -17.86 -10.44 2.19
CA TYR A 278 -18.03 -11.64 1.38
C TYR A 278 -18.97 -12.56 2.15
N GLN A 279 -20.13 -12.87 1.58
CA GLN A 279 -21.05 -13.86 2.15
C GLN A 279 -21.01 -15.10 1.28
N GLU A 280 -20.61 -16.24 1.88
CA GLU A 280 -20.68 -17.54 1.23
C GLU A 280 -22.15 -18.00 1.27
N VAL A 281 -22.82 -17.99 0.11
CA VAL A 281 -24.21 -18.48 0.01
C VAL A 281 -24.18 -19.97 -0.29
N ARG A 282 -24.58 -20.79 0.69
CA ARG A 282 -24.78 -22.23 0.47
C ARG A 282 -26.18 -22.46 -0.07
N PHE A 283 -26.28 -22.78 -1.36
CA PHE A 283 -27.51 -23.30 -1.94
C PHE A 283 -27.69 -24.78 -1.55
N ASN A 284 -28.94 -25.19 -1.33
CA ASN A 284 -29.34 -26.56 -1.00
C ASN A 284 -28.98 -27.61 -2.08
N SER A 285 -28.32 -27.19 -3.17
CA SER A 285 -27.86 -28.01 -4.30
C SER A 285 -26.34 -28.25 -4.33
N GLY A 286 -25.58 -27.80 -3.32
CA GLY A 286 -24.18 -28.23 -3.11
C GLY A 286 -23.12 -27.62 -4.04
N ARG A 287 -23.40 -26.52 -4.76
CA ARG A 287 -22.37 -25.72 -5.46
C ARG A 287 -22.17 -24.38 -4.75
N SER A 288 -20.95 -24.09 -4.31
CA SER A 288 -20.51 -22.73 -3.97
C SER A 288 -20.08 -22.02 -5.25
N VAL A 289 -20.52 -20.77 -5.41
CA VAL A 289 -19.96 -19.85 -6.40
C VAL A 289 -19.27 -18.76 -5.60
N ASP A 290 -17.94 -18.65 -5.75
CA ASP A 290 -17.17 -17.57 -5.17
C ASP A 290 -17.45 -16.25 -5.92
N ASP A 291 -17.43 -15.16 -5.15
CA ASP A 291 -17.47 -13.75 -5.55
C ASP A 291 -18.79 -13.19 -6.11
N VAL A 292 -19.70 -12.82 -5.21
CA VAL A 292 -20.60 -11.68 -5.44
C VAL A 292 -20.12 -10.51 -4.57
N VAL A 293 -19.54 -9.50 -5.20
CA VAL A 293 -19.13 -8.25 -4.55
C VAL A 293 -20.39 -7.51 -4.08
N VAL A 294 -20.67 -7.58 -2.78
CA VAL A 294 -21.73 -6.76 -2.18
C VAL A 294 -21.28 -5.30 -2.18
N SER A 295 -22.16 -4.41 -2.64
CA SER A 295 -21.89 -2.98 -2.73
C SER A 295 -21.32 -2.39 -1.43
N LYS A 296 -20.25 -1.59 -1.54
CA LYS A 296 -19.53 -0.95 -0.42
C LYS A 296 -20.49 -0.23 0.53
N VAL A 297 -20.59 -0.64 1.79
CA VAL A 297 -21.42 0.08 2.78
C VAL A 297 -20.56 1.12 3.50
N VAL A 298 -21.06 2.35 3.58
CA VAL A 298 -20.48 3.39 4.43
C VAL A 298 -21.01 3.19 5.83
N ASP A 299 -20.16 2.69 6.72
CA ASP A 299 -20.52 2.45 8.12
C ASP A 299 -20.70 3.76 8.90
N ILE A 300 -21.74 3.80 9.74
CA ILE A 300 -21.94 4.84 10.73
C ILE A 300 -21.60 4.22 12.10
N PRO A 301 -20.76 4.87 12.92
CA PRO A 301 -20.45 4.39 14.28
C PRO A 301 -21.73 4.13 15.07
N VAL A 302 -21.85 2.92 15.62
CA VAL A 302 -23.01 2.52 16.43
C VAL A 302 -22.79 3.02 17.85
N ASP A 303 -23.28 4.23 18.11
CA ASP A 303 -23.48 4.76 19.45
C ASP A 303 -24.95 4.53 19.83
N THR A 304 -25.20 3.66 20.81
CA THR A 304 -26.56 3.30 21.26
C THR A 304 -27.19 4.35 22.16
N GLU A 305 -26.47 5.40 22.54
CA GLU A 305 -26.98 6.55 23.29
C GLU A 305 -27.33 7.74 22.37
N ASP A 306 -26.81 7.78 21.14
CA ASP A 306 -27.09 8.87 20.19
C ASP A 306 -28.52 8.79 19.62
N LEU A 307 -29.37 9.75 19.98
CA LEU A 307 -30.74 9.87 19.48
C LEU A 307 -30.80 10.29 18.00
N ASN A 308 -29.75 10.92 17.46
CA ASN A 308 -29.74 11.42 16.09
C ASN A 308 -29.67 10.31 15.03
N ARG A 309 -29.41 9.06 15.43
CA ARG A 309 -29.41 7.90 14.53
C ARG A 309 -30.65 7.03 14.66
N LEU A 310 -31.64 7.47 15.42
CA LEU A 310 -32.94 6.81 15.47
C LEU A 310 -33.77 7.26 14.28
N TYR A 311 -34.29 6.26 13.57
CA TYR A 311 -35.23 6.41 12.47
C TYR A 311 -36.44 5.53 12.77
N HIS A 312 -37.54 5.76 12.09
CA HIS A 312 -38.67 4.85 12.09
C HIS A 312 -39.11 4.56 10.68
N THR A 313 -39.67 3.37 10.49
CA THR A 313 -40.28 2.98 9.23
C THR A 313 -41.55 3.77 8.98
N ILE A 314 -41.74 4.24 7.74
CA ILE A 314 -42.95 4.98 7.36
C ILE A 314 -44.15 4.02 7.25
N GLU A 315 -43.90 2.83 6.71
CA GLU A 315 -44.84 1.73 6.50
C GLU A 315 -44.20 0.38 6.87
N ALA A 316 -44.92 -0.73 6.72
CA ALA A 316 -44.33 -2.05 6.93
C ALA A 316 -43.27 -2.34 5.86
N VAL A 317 -42.09 -2.82 6.27
CA VAL A 317 -40.96 -3.06 5.36
C VAL A 317 -40.29 -4.39 5.64
N ASN A 318 -39.83 -5.02 4.56
CA ASN A 318 -38.94 -6.17 4.63
C ASN A 318 -37.51 -5.68 4.86
N VAL A 319 -36.87 -6.20 5.90
CA VAL A 319 -35.45 -6.02 6.16
C VAL A 319 -34.72 -7.14 5.42
N MET A 320 -33.75 -6.78 4.59
CA MET A 320 -33.04 -7.69 3.71
C MET A 320 -31.63 -8.00 4.25
N TYR A 321 -31.09 -9.18 3.95
CA TYR A 321 -29.70 -9.51 4.30
C TYR A 321 -28.66 -8.65 3.54
N GLY A 322 -29.04 -8.10 2.39
CA GLY A 322 -28.18 -7.22 1.58
C GLY A 322 -28.95 -6.06 0.93
N PRO A 323 -28.24 -5.06 0.38
CA PRO A 323 -28.83 -3.84 -0.17
C PRO A 323 -29.33 -4.01 -1.61
N ASP A 324 -30.12 -5.06 -1.86
CA ASP A 324 -30.79 -5.33 -3.12
C ASP A 324 -32.08 -6.13 -2.84
N GLU A 325 -33.06 -6.05 -3.74
CA GLU A 325 -34.33 -6.77 -3.57
C GLU A 325 -34.19 -8.28 -3.79
N ASN A 326 -33.11 -8.73 -4.44
CA ASN A 326 -32.83 -10.15 -4.69
C ASN A 326 -32.25 -10.89 -3.48
N PHE A 327 -31.93 -10.21 -2.38
CA PHE A 327 -31.45 -10.87 -1.15
C PHE A 327 -32.59 -11.55 -0.41
N ASP A 328 -32.24 -12.53 0.43
CA ASP A 328 -33.22 -13.12 1.34
C ASP A 328 -33.73 -12.08 2.35
N ARG A 329 -34.99 -12.22 2.72
CA ARG A 329 -35.60 -11.43 3.79
C ARG A 329 -35.08 -11.91 5.14
N LEU A 330 -34.49 -11.00 5.91
CA LEU A 330 -34.10 -11.22 7.30
C LEU A 330 -35.35 -11.27 8.20
N THR A 331 -36.15 -10.20 8.16
CA THR A 331 -37.37 -10.07 8.96
C THR A 331 -38.31 -9.04 8.34
N GLU A 332 -39.54 -8.96 8.83
CA GLU A 332 -40.50 -7.92 8.45
C GLU A 332 -40.83 -7.06 9.67
N ILE A 333 -40.65 -5.75 9.55
CA ILE A 333 -40.92 -4.81 10.64
C ILE A 333 -42.12 -3.93 10.30
N LYS A 334 -42.99 -3.72 11.30
CA LYS A 334 -44.24 -2.95 11.14
C LYS A 334 -43.93 -1.48 10.89
N GLY A 335 -44.88 -0.75 10.29
CA GLY A 335 -44.80 0.70 10.19
C GLY A 335 -44.67 1.38 11.55
N GLN A 336 -43.98 2.51 11.56
CA GLN A 336 -43.61 3.29 12.75
C GLN A 336 -42.65 2.56 13.70
N THR A 337 -42.01 1.45 13.31
CA THR A 337 -41.06 0.76 14.18
C THR A 337 -39.76 1.55 14.23
N THR A 338 -39.30 1.89 15.43
CA THR A 338 -38.04 2.62 15.64
C THR A 338 -36.86 1.66 15.43
N VAL A 339 -35.89 2.10 14.64
CA VAL A 339 -34.68 1.38 14.26
C VAL A 339 -33.48 2.32 14.36
N ARG A 340 -32.27 1.77 14.46
CA ARG A 340 -31.03 2.57 14.47
C ARG A 340 -30.34 2.50 13.11
N LEU A 341 -30.03 3.65 12.53
CA LEU A 341 -29.23 3.72 11.30
C LEU A 341 -27.76 3.43 11.60
N THR A 342 -27.20 2.39 10.99
CA THR A 342 -25.82 1.92 11.20
C THR A 342 -24.95 2.00 9.94
N GLY A 343 -25.52 2.38 8.80
CA GLY A 343 -24.78 2.61 7.55
C GLY A 343 -25.69 2.92 6.36
N TYR A 344 -25.09 3.19 5.20
CA TYR A 344 -25.80 3.35 3.93
C TYR A 344 -24.93 2.94 2.74
N THR A 345 -25.55 2.56 1.63
CA THR A 345 -24.83 2.33 0.37
C THR A 345 -24.31 3.66 -0.21
N PRO A 346 -23.28 3.68 -1.08
CA PRO A 346 -22.63 4.92 -1.50
C PRO A 346 -23.56 5.83 -2.31
N ASN A 347 -24.54 5.23 -2.98
CA ASN A 347 -25.62 5.91 -3.71
C ASN A 347 -26.78 6.35 -2.81
N GLN A 348 -26.74 6.07 -1.50
CA GLN A 348 -27.75 6.40 -0.49
C GLN A 348 -29.15 5.84 -0.75
N ILE A 349 -29.28 4.83 -1.62
CA ILE A 349 -30.56 4.17 -1.90
C ILE A 349 -30.95 3.23 -0.75
N TRP A 350 -29.99 2.52 -0.18
CA TRP A 350 -30.21 1.56 0.90
C TRP A 350 -29.54 2.02 2.18
N ALA A 351 -30.25 1.87 3.28
CA ALA A 351 -29.80 2.09 4.64
C ALA A 351 -29.56 0.75 5.33
N ARG A 352 -28.40 0.60 5.99
CA ARG A 352 -28.22 -0.47 6.97
C ARG A 352 -28.80 -0.02 8.30
N ILE A 353 -29.72 -0.81 8.83
CA ILE A 353 -30.40 -0.55 10.09
C ILE A 353 -30.12 -1.67 11.09
N MET A 354 -30.20 -1.34 12.37
CA MET A 354 -30.26 -2.29 13.47
C MET A 354 -31.70 -2.34 14.01
N VAL A 355 -32.23 -3.55 14.14
CA VAL A 355 -33.53 -3.83 14.75
C VAL A 355 -33.40 -4.15 16.24
N ASP A 356 -34.52 -4.26 16.94
CA ASP A 356 -34.59 -4.34 18.41
C ASP A 356 -33.77 -5.47 19.04
N ASN A 357 -33.70 -6.63 18.41
CA ASN A 357 -32.90 -7.78 18.85
C ASN A 357 -31.37 -7.58 18.62
N GLY A 358 -30.97 -6.50 17.96
CA GLY A 358 -29.58 -6.13 17.60
C GLY A 358 -29.10 -6.66 16.26
N GLU A 359 -29.92 -7.41 15.52
CA GLU A 359 -29.58 -7.83 14.16
C GLU A 359 -29.53 -6.63 13.22
N MET A 360 -28.69 -6.75 12.20
CA MET A 360 -28.49 -5.70 11.20
C MET A 360 -28.96 -6.20 9.84
N GLY A 361 -29.67 -5.35 9.12
CA GLY A 361 -30.08 -5.62 7.74
C GLY A 361 -30.35 -4.33 6.97
N PHE A 362 -30.83 -4.46 5.75
CA PHE A 362 -30.97 -3.36 4.81
C PHE A 362 -32.43 -3.05 4.50
N VAL A 363 -32.75 -1.76 4.45
CA VAL A 363 -34.05 -1.22 4.04
C VAL A 363 -33.80 -0.04 3.11
N LYS A 364 -34.67 0.21 2.13
CA LYS A 364 -34.55 1.39 1.29
C LYS A 364 -34.71 2.68 2.11
N MET A 365 -33.87 3.67 1.82
CA MET A 365 -33.79 4.91 2.57
C MET A 365 -35.09 5.72 2.50
N ASP A 366 -35.83 5.64 1.39
CA ASP A 366 -37.13 6.28 1.19
C ASP A 366 -38.25 5.73 2.09
N LYS A 367 -38.04 4.59 2.73
CA LYS A 367 -38.97 4.00 3.71
C LYS A 367 -38.68 4.38 5.15
N LEU A 368 -37.63 5.17 5.39
CA LEU A 368 -37.20 5.58 6.72
C LEU A 368 -37.40 7.09 6.91
N LYS A 369 -37.88 7.47 8.10
CA LYS A 369 -37.98 8.85 8.53
C LYS A 369 -37.21 9.05 9.84
N LYS A 370 -36.45 10.13 9.94
CA LYS A 370 -35.65 10.42 11.14
C LYS A 370 -36.55 10.68 12.35
N GLY A 371 -36.15 10.16 13.51
CA GLY A 371 -36.86 10.29 14.78
C GLY A 371 -37.45 8.97 15.28
N ILE A 372 -38.05 9.02 16.46
CA ILE A 372 -38.69 7.88 17.13
C ILE A 372 -40.12 7.76 16.62
N GLY A 373 -40.51 6.55 16.21
CA GLY A 373 -41.90 6.22 15.88
C GLY A 373 -42.59 5.68 17.12
N ARG A 374 -42.79 4.36 17.16
CA ARG A 374 -43.30 3.63 18.32
C ARG A 374 -42.28 3.61 19.46
N LYS A 375 -42.81 3.49 20.68
CA LYS A 375 -42.01 3.30 21.89
C LYS A 375 -41.04 2.14 21.68
N ILE A 376 -39.77 2.40 22.00
CA ILE A 376 -38.70 1.43 21.94
C ILE A 376 -38.92 0.38 23.04
N PRO A 377 -38.90 -0.93 22.75
CA PRO A 377 -39.03 -1.99 23.76
C PRO A 377 -37.99 -1.88 24.88
N ASP A 378 -38.35 -2.34 26.07
CA ASP A 378 -37.49 -2.17 27.25
C ASP A 378 -36.25 -3.07 27.27
N ASP A 379 -36.16 -4.04 26.38
CA ASP A 379 -35.03 -4.94 26.16
C ASP A 379 -34.29 -4.65 24.84
N SER A 380 -34.69 -3.58 24.15
CA SER A 380 -34.20 -3.27 22.81
C SER A 380 -32.72 -2.85 22.78
N LYS A 381 -31.96 -3.44 21.87
CA LYS A 381 -30.55 -3.11 21.62
C LYS A 381 -30.34 -1.86 20.77
N ILE A 382 -31.41 -1.28 20.20
CA ILE A 382 -31.31 -0.07 19.38
C ILE A 382 -31.09 1.21 20.21
N TYR A 383 -31.40 1.20 21.51
CA TYR A 383 -31.16 2.36 22.38
C TYR A 383 -30.99 1.93 23.84
N THR A 384 -29.87 2.33 24.44
CA THR A 384 -29.49 1.98 25.82
C THR A 384 -29.39 3.18 26.76
N GLY A 385 -29.74 4.39 26.28
CA GLY A 385 -29.73 5.60 27.12
C GLY A 385 -30.87 5.60 28.15
N LEU A 386 -30.85 6.58 29.06
CA LEU A 386 -31.92 6.80 30.04
C LEU A 386 -33.26 6.96 29.28
N ARG A 387 -34.25 6.14 29.67
CA ARG A 387 -35.54 6.00 28.98
C ARG A 387 -36.63 6.88 29.56
#